data_AF-A0A0S4TCQ4-F1
#
_entry.id   AF-A0A0S4TCQ4-F1
#
_cell.length_a   1.000
_cell.length_b   1.000
_cell.length_c   1.000
_cell.angle_alpha   90.00
_cell.angle_beta   90.00
_cell.angle_gamma   90.00
#
_symmetry.space_group_name_H-M   'P 1'
#
loop_
_entity.id
_entity.type
_entity.pdbx_description
1 polymer ?
#
loop_
_entity_poly.entity_id
_entity_poly.type
_entity_poly.pdbx_seq_one_letter_code
_entity_poly.pdbx_strand_id
1 'polypeptide(L)'
;MVYLFVLAIVLLYTNTNYIINNRISTQSSLLTIQLSSSSSRHSSINLSGLTLEQKYRNCLDDLQTLKESLAATIEEYNICNADEGELESSYNKKSNVCKLLEEDYRKYCKSHNFKPPALDKDSCRTLLERIKECLEQKRKLGENLNKKIRECRELKKKIDERTEMYDKVDKRCSKIEQQLFNERSYTRIHVVEQEDVMDKPTSRLSSADASLLLEIVKQTEIKFQLCIEQLAELSERLADKTNQMYETSEQITTALGGAISKKVVLGKKKSKSTEIRSLENTLELLKEQKMGALKLQLSKENECRNLQTKLSQALERLQIAESQSTTSESRTGSRGCFGRFTSFVSRTCRRFTSRLTSRFTNRFTRNSNRRRRRESRF
;
A
#
# COMPACT_ATOMS: atom_id res chain seq x y z
N MET A 1 -54.30 8.72 19.50
CA MET A 1 -53.88 7.35 19.12
C MET A 1 -53.88 7.14 17.61
N VAL A 2 -54.98 7.39 16.89
CA VAL A 2 -55.05 7.25 15.42
C VAL A 2 -54.03 8.11 14.69
N TYR A 3 -53.83 9.36 15.12
CA TYR A 3 -52.82 10.26 14.54
C TYR A 3 -51.38 9.75 14.69
N LEU A 4 -51.04 9.06 15.77
CA LEU A 4 -49.71 8.47 15.95
C LEU A 4 -49.51 7.26 15.04
N PHE A 5 -50.58 6.49 14.79
CA PHE A 5 -50.56 5.37 13.85
C PHE A 5 -50.41 5.83 12.40
N VAL A 6 -51.12 6.90 12.01
CA VAL A 6 -51.00 7.49 10.67
C VAL A 6 -49.59 8.06 10.46
N LEU A 7 -49.02 8.72 11.47
CA LEU A 7 -47.66 9.27 11.39
C LEU A 7 -46.60 8.15 11.30
N ALA A 8 -46.80 7.04 12.01
CA ALA A 8 -45.92 5.87 11.91
C ALA A 8 -46.00 5.19 10.53
N ILE A 9 -47.19 5.08 9.95
CA ILE A 9 -47.38 4.52 8.60
C ILE A 9 -46.75 5.41 7.53
N VAL A 10 -46.91 6.73 7.63
CA VAL A 10 -46.30 7.70 6.69
C VAL A 10 -44.76 7.69 6.80
N LEU A 11 -44.22 7.56 8.02
CA LEU A 11 -42.76 7.42 8.23
C LEU A 11 -42.21 6.08 7.73
N LEU A 12 -43.00 5.01 7.81
CA LEU A 12 -42.63 3.70 7.24
C LEU A 12 -42.64 3.74 5.71
N TYR A 13 -43.68 4.33 5.10
CA TYR A 13 -43.86 4.38 3.66
C TYR A 13 -42.81 5.25 2.95
N THR A 14 -42.42 6.36 3.58
CA THR A 14 -41.36 7.24 3.05
C THR A 14 -39.97 6.61 3.18
N ASN A 15 -39.70 5.86 4.26
CA ASN A 15 -38.46 5.10 4.41
C ASN A 15 -38.37 3.93 3.42
N THR A 16 -39.45 3.18 3.18
CA THR A 16 -39.42 2.06 2.23
C THR A 16 -39.21 2.53 0.80
N ASN A 17 -39.85 3.63 0.36
CA ASN A 17 -39.61 4.18 -0.97
C ASN A 17 -38.20 4.78 -1.13
N TYR A 18 -37.62 5.32 -0.06
CA TYR A 18 -36.25 5.81 -0.07
C TYR A 18 -35.23 4.66 -0.15
N ILE A 19 -35.48 3.56 0.57
CA ILE A 19 -34.61 2.38 0.59
C ILE A 19 -34.71 1.57 -0.72
N ILE A 20 -35.91 1.45 -1.31
CA ILE A 20 -36.14 0.70 -2.55
C ILE A 20 -35.55 1.44 -3.77
N ASN A 21 -35.62 2.78 -3.84
CA ASN A 21 -35.04 3.54 -4.95
C ASN A 21 -33.52 3.72 -4.86
N ASN A 22 -32.90 3.61 -3.67
CA ASN A 22 -31.45 3.78 -3.50
C ASN A 22 -30.66 2.49 -3.29
N ARG A 23 -31.27 1.30 -3.45
CA ARG A 23 -30.58 -0.01 -3.36
C ARG A 23 -29.62 -0.13 -2.16
N ILE A 24 -30.01 0.41 -0.99
CA ILE A 24 -29.22 0.24 0.23
C ILE A 24 -29.48 -1.19 0.71
N SER A 25 -28.59 -2.12 0.34
CA SER A 25 -28.62 -3.49 0.81
C SER A 25 -28.52 -3.48 2.34
N THR A 26 -29.61 -3.93 2.95
CA THR A 26 -29.85 -4.08 4.38
C THR A 26 -28.79 -4.97 5.03
N GLN A 27 -27.87 -4.38 5.79
CA GLN A 27 -27.17 -5.03 6.92
C GLN A 27 -26.38 -3.99 7.75
N SER A 28 -27.06 -3.07 8.41
CA SER A 28 -26.47 -2.38 9.56
C SER A 28 -27.55 -1.89 10.52
N SER A 29 -27.39 -2.31 11.78
CA SER A 29 -28.31 -2.09 12.90
C SER A 29 -28.61 -0.62 13.16
N LEU A 30 -29.81 -0.35 13.68
CA LEU A 30 -30.38 0.95 14.07
C LEU A 30 -29.46 1.90 14.88
N LEU A 31 -28.41 1.37 15.53
CA LEU A 31 -27.39 2.15 16.25
C LEU A 31 -26.48 2.99 15.32
N THR A 32 -26.39 2.68 14.03
CA THR A 32 -25.54 3.42 13.08
C THR A 32 -26.22 4.68 12.52
N ILE A 33 -27.56 4.78 12.61
CA ILE A 33 -28.35 5.87 12.02
C ILE A 33 -28.27 7.16 12.87
N GLN A 34 -28.00 7.07 14.18
CA GLN A 34 -27.88 8.26 15.03
C GLN A 34 -26.58 9.05 14.82
N LEU A 35 -25.60 8.50 14.11
CA LEU A 35 -24.36 9.23 13.75
C LEU A 35 -24.45 9.93 12.39
N SER A 36 -25.51 9.69 11.61
CA SER A 36 -25.66 10.26 10.26
C SER A 36 -26.49 11.55 10.22
N SER A 37 -27.17 11.91 11.32
CA SER A 37 -28.01 13.11 11.39
C SER A 37 -27.21 14.37 11.74
N SER A 38 -26.18 14.68 10.97
CA SER A 38 -25.63 16.04 10.86
C SER A 38 -24.89 16.24 9.55
N SER A 39 -25.49 15.89 8.41
CA SER A 39 -24.98 16.28 7.10
C SER A 39 -25.94 17.25 6.43
N SER A 40 -25.90 18.50 6.89
CA SER A 40 -26.36 19.63 6.10
C SER A 40 -25.22 20.62 5.97
N ARG A 41 -24.64 20.67 4.77
CA ARG A 41 -23.78 21.75 4.26
C ARG A 41 -22.51 22.06 5.07
N HIS A 42 -21.47 21.25 4.89
CA HIS A 42 -20.09 21.73 5.03
C HIS A 42 -19.18 21.08 3.97
N SER A 43 -19.11 21.71 2.80
CA SER A 43 -17.88 21.68 2.02
C SER A 43 -16.78 22.28 2.91
N SER A 44 -15.71 21.51 3.17
CA SER A 44 -14.56 21.80 4.05
C SER A 44 -14.76 21.58 5.56
N ILE A 45 -15.07 20.34 5.97
CA ILE A 45 -14.59 19.88 7.28
C ILE A 45 -13.06 19.77 7.19
N ASN A 46 -12.37 20.70 7.84
CA ASN A 46 -10.93 20.69 7.96
C ASN A 46 -10.52 19.41 8.73
N LEU A 47 -9.99 18.40 8.03
CA LEU A 47 -9.64 17.06 8.55
C LEU A 47 -8.44 17.06 9.53
N SER A 48 -8.06 18.22 10.07
CA SER A 48 -6.87 18.41 10.91
C SER A 48 -6.98 17.77 12.30
N GLY A 49 -8.14 17.24 12.68
CA GLY A 49 -8.38 16.57 13.97
C GLY A 49 -8.66 15.06 13.91
N LEU A 50 -8.67 14.42 12.73
CA LEU A 50 -8.94 12.98 12.63
C LEU A 50 -7.70 12.13 12.92
N THR A 51 -7.91 11.02 13.63
CA THR A 51 -6.90 9.97 13.78
C THR A 51 -6.54 9.38 12.41
N LEU A 52 -5.34 8.82 12.29
CA LEU A 52 -4.86 8.24 11.03
C LEU A 52 -5.77 7.10 10.54
N GLU A 53 -6.32 6.30 11.46
CA GLU A 53 -7.28 5.23 11.17
C GLU A 53 -8.60 5.76 10.60
N GLN A 54 -9.13 6.86 11.15
CA GLN A 54 -10.33 7.51 10.61
C GLN A 54 -10.08 8.10 9.22
N LYS A 55 -8.89 8.66 8.99
CA LYS A 55 -8.50 9.15 7.65
C LYS A 55 -8.43 8.02 6.63
N TYR A 56 -7.94 6.85 7.03
CA TYR A 56 -7.89 5.67 6.15
C TYR A 56 -9.30 5.15 5.83
N ARG A 57 -10.17 5.00 6.82
CA ARG A 57 -11.56 4.57 6.60
C ARG A 57 -12.31 5.50 5.65
N ASN A 58 -12.24 6.81 5.89
CA ASN A 58 -12.87 7.79 5.00
C ASN A 58 -12.30 7.72 3.57
N CYS A 59 -11.00 7.46 3.44
CA CYS A 59 -10.37 7.29 2.13
C CYS A 59 -10.90 6.05 1.39
N LEU A 60 -11.09 4.93 2.10
CA LEU A 60 -11.69 3.72 1.54
C LEU A 60 -13.15 3.94 1.14
N ASP A 61 -13.91 4.71 1.91
CA ASP A 61 -15.30 5.06 1.58
C ASP A 61 -15.37 5.93 0.31
N ASP A 62 -14.47 6.93 0.19
CA ASP A 62 -14.33 7.75 -1.01
C ASP A 62 -13.96 6.89 -2.24
N LEU A 63 -13.04 5.93 -2.06
CA LEU A 63 -12.59 5.02 -3.11
C LEU A 63 -13.71 4.07 -3.56
N GLN A 64 -14.48 3.54 -2.62
CA GLN A 64 -15.65 2.69 -2.91
C GLN A 64 -16.72 3.48 -3.67
N THR A 65 -17.01 4.71 -3.25
CA THR A 65 -17.96 5.59 -3.93
C THR A 65 -17.51 5.89 -5.36
N LEU A 66 -16.22 6.17 -5.57
CA LEU A 66 -15.66 6.39 -6.90
C LEU A 66 -15.72 5.12 -7.76
N LYS A 67 -15.50 3.93 -7.17
CA LYS A 67 -15.60 2.65 -7.86
C LYS A 67 -17.01 2.39 -8.38
N GLU A 68 -18.02 2.58 -7.54
CA GLU A 68 -19.43 2.41 -7.92
C GLU A 68 -19.84 3.42 -9.00
N SER A 69 -19.42 4.66 -8.83
CA SER A 69 -19.67 5.74 -9.80
C SER A 69 -19.00 5.46 -11.16
N LEU A 70 -17.76 4.95 -11.16
CA LEU A 70 -17.04 4.54 -12.38
C LEU A 70 -17.72 3.35 -13.06
N ALA A 71 -18.13 2.34 -12.29
CA ALA A 71 -18.83 1.17 -12.81
C ALA A 71 -20.15 1.55 -13.51
N ALA A 72 -20.94 2.44 -12.91
CA ALA A 72 -22.16 2.96 -13.52
C ALA A 72 -21.89 3.69 -14.84
N THR A 73 -20.84 4.52 -14.93
CA THR A 73 -20.49 5.21 -16.18
C THR A 73 -19.99 4.25 -17.26
N ILE A 74 -19.27 3.19 -16.89
CA ILE A 74 -18.85 2.15 -17.83
C ILE A 74 -20.08 1.40 -18.38
N GLU A 75 -21.07 1.11 -17.53
CA GLU A 75 -22.32 0.50 -17.96
C GLU A 75 -23.09 1.41 -18.94
N GLU A 76 -23.23 2.70 -18.64
CA GLU A 76 -23.84 3.69 -19.55
C GLU A 76 -23.10 3.76 -20.90
N TYR A 77 -21.77 3.73 -20.89
CA TYR A 77 -20.96 3.71 -22.11
C TYR A 77 -21.15 2.44 -22.93
N ASN A 78 -21.26 1.28 -22.28
CA ASN A 78 -21.51 0.01 -22.97
C ASN A 78 -22.88 -0.01 -23.64
N ILE A 79 -23.91 0.52 -22.98
CA ILE A 79 -25.25 0.70 -23.57
C ILE A 79 -25.15 1.66 -24.77
N CYS A 80 -24.44 2.78 -24.63
CA CYS A 80 -24.24 3.74 -25.72
C CYS A 80 -23.57 3.09 -26.96
N ASN A 81 -22.53 2.28 -26.75
CA ASN A 81 -21.86 1.58 -27.85
C ASN A 81 -22.74 0.55 -28.53
N ALA A 82 -23.61 -0.13 -27.78
CA ALA A 82 -24.58 -1.06 -28.35
C ALA A 82 -25.56 -0.31 -29.28
N ASP A 83 -26.12 0.82 -28.81
CA ASP A 83 -26.99 1.69 -29.60
C ASP A 83 -26.28 2.25 -30.85
N GLU A 84 -25.01 2.65 -30.72
CA GLU A 84 -24.18 3.10 -31.84
C GLU A 84 -24.03 2.00 -32.90
N GLY A 85 -23.73 0.76 -32.48
CA GLY A 85 -23.58 -0.39 -33.38
C GLY A 85 -24.87 -0.75 -34.11
N GLU A 86 -26.03 -0.66 -33.44
CA GLU A 86 -27.34 -0.87 -34.09
C GLU A 86 -27.65 0.20 -35.14
N LEU A 87 -27.34 1.46 -34.83
CA LEU A 87 -27.51 2.58 -35.75
C LEU A 87 -26.56 2.50 -36.95
N GLU A 88 -25.31 2.12 -36.72
CA GLU A 88 -24.33 1.92 -37.78
C GLU A 88 -24.77 0.79 -38.72
N SER A 89 -25.23 -0.34 -38.18
CA SER A 89 -25.80 -1.44 -38.96
C SER A 89 -27.00 -0.99 -39.80
N SER A 90 -27.91 -0.22 -39.20
CA SER A 90 -29.09 0.34 -39.88
C SER A 90 -28.72 1.32 -40.98
N TYR A 91 -27.74 2.19 -40.73
CA TYR A 91 -27.20 3.13 -41.70
C TYR A 91 -26.55 2.40 -42.88
N ASN A 92 -25.75 1.37 -42.62
CA ASN A 92 -25.07 0.58 -43.65
C ASN A 92 -26.08 -0.20 -44.53
N LYS A 93 -27.07 -0.86 -43.91
CA LYS A 93 -28.18 -1.50 -44.63
C LYS A 93 -28.90 -0.50 -45.54
N LYS A 94 -29.26 0.67 -45.01
CA LYS A 94 -29.95 1.71 -45.79
C LYS A 94 -29.08 2.26 -46.91
N SER A 95 -27.79 2.45 -46.66
CA SER A 95 -26.81 2.89 -47.67
C SER A 95 -26.75 1.92 -48.84
N ASN A 96 -26.78 0.61 -48.59
CA ASN A 96 -26.81 -0.40 -49.64
C ASN A 96 -28.11 -0.36 -50.44
N VAL A 97 -29.27 -0.21 -49.78
CA VAL A 97 -30.57 -0.07 -50.46
C VAL A 97 -30.56 1.16 -51.38
N CYS A 98 -30.07 2.31 -50.92
CA CYS A 98 -30.04 3.51 -51.77
C CYS A 98 -29.08 3.36 -52.95
N LYS A 99 -27.92 2.69 -52.78
CA LYS A 99 -27.00 2.37 -53.89
C LYS A 99 -27.66 1.48 -54.93
N LEU A 100 -28.37 0.43 -54.52
CA LEU A 100 -29.09 -0.45 -55.43
C LEU A 100 -30.15 0.31 -56.24
N LEU A 101 -30.92 1.19 -55.60
CA LEU A 101 -31.91 2.03 -56.30
C LEU A 101 -31.23 2.99 -57.30
N GLU A 102 -30.09 3.59 -56.94
CA GLU A 102 -29.31 4.42 -57.86
C GLU A 102 -28.75 3.62 -59.05
N GLU A 103 -28.30 2.39 -58.82
CA GLU A 103 -27.83 1.47 -59.85
C GLU A 103 -28.96 1.06 -60.80
N ASP A 104 -30.14 0.72 -60.27
CA ASP A 104 -31.34 0.41 -61.06
C ASP A 104 -31.75 1.62 -61.92
N TYR A 105 -31.73 2.82 -61.35
CA TYR A 105 -32.02 4.03 -62.11
C TYR A 105 -30.98 4.28 -63.22
N ARG A 106 -29.70 4.06 -62.96
CA ARG A 106 -28.65 4.17 -64.00
C ARG A 106 -28.84 3.11 -65.09
N LYS A 107 -29.26 1.90 -64.75
CA LYS A 107 -29.39 0.77 -65.67
C LYS A 107 -30.63 0.86 -66.55
N TYR A 108 -31.77 1.24 -65.98
CA TYR A 108 -33.06 1.17 -66.66
C TYR A 108 -33.59 2.54 -67.13
N CYS A 109 -33.16 3.64 -66.50
CA CYS A 109 -33.65 4.99 -66.78
C CYS A 109 -32.62 5.93 -67.40
N LYS A 110 -31.31 5.68 -67.24
CA LYS A 110 -30.27 6.40 -68.01
C LYS A 110 -29.85 5.57 -69.22
N SER A 111 -30.00 6.15 -70.42
CA SER A 111 -29.50 5.52 -71.65
C SER A 111 -27.97 5.63 -71.70
N HIS A 112 -27.26 4.51 -71.62
CA HIS A 112 -25.92 4.45 -72.18
C HIS A 112 -26.02 4.00 -73.63
N ASN A 113 -25.58 4.86 -74.55
CA ASN A 113 -25.30 4.55 -75.96
C ASN A 113 -26.49 3.99 -76.78
N PHE A 114 -27.40 4.89 -77.21
CA PHE A 114 -28.37 4.64 -78.30
C PHE A 114 -29.42 3.54 -78.09
N LYS A 115 -29.81 3.24 -76.85
CA LYS A 115 -31.03 2.44 -76.55
C LYS A 115 -32.07 3.29 -75.80
N PRO A 116 -33.36 3.21 -76.18
CA PRO A 116 -34.42 3.84 -75.38
C PRO A 116 -34.41 3.23 -73.97
N PRO A 117 -34.72 4.01 -72.92
CA PRO A 117 -34.82 3.50 -71.56
C PRO A 117 -35.76 2.29 -71.51
N ALA A 118 -35.40 1.30 -70.69
CA ALA A 118 -36.15 0.06 -70.58
C ALA A 118 -37.48 0.24 -69.83
N LEU A 119 -37.59 1.30 -69.04
CA LEU A 119 -38.79 1.70 -68.31
C LEU A 119 -39.40 2.95 -68.94
N ASP A 120 -40.72 3.08 -68.81
CA ASP A 120 -41.46 4.26 -69.20
C ASP A 120 -41.09 5.48 -68.32
N LYS A 121 -41.37 6.68 -68.85
CA LYS A 121 -40.96 7.94 -68.22
C LYS A 121 -41.53 8.13 -66.81
N ASP A 122 -42.75 7.65 -66.56
CA ASP A 122 -43.39 7.82 -65.26
C ASP A 122 -42.82 6.83 -64.23
N SER A 123 -42.56 5.57 -64.60
CA SER A 123 -41.79 4.64 -63.76
C SER A 123 -40.41 5.18 -63.37
N CYS A 124 -39.71 5.84 -64.30
CA CYS A 124 -38.43 6.47 -64.01
C CYS A 124 -38.54 7.68 -63.06
N ARG A 125 -39.63 8.44 -63.13
CA ARG A 125 -39.91 9.53 -62.16
C ARG A 125 -40.16 8.97 -60.77
N THR A 126 -41.00 7.93 -60.64
CA THR A 126 -41.27 7.27 -59.36
C THR A 126 -40.02 6.66 -58.75
N LEU A 127 -39.15 6.05 -59.55
CA LEU A 127 -37.87 5.51 -59.06
C LEU A 127 -36.94 6.63 -58.55
N LEU A 128 -36.90 7.78 -59.24
CA LEU A 128 -36.12 8.94 -58.81
C LEU A 128 -36.65 9.53 -57.48
N GLU A 129 -37.97 9.57 -57.29
CA GLU A 129 -38.59 10.00 -56.02
C GLU A 129 -38.21 9.04 -54.87
N ARG A 130 -38.29 7.72 -55.09
CA ARG A 130 -37.86 6.71 -54.11
C ARG A 130 -36.38 6.82 -53.76
N ILE A 131 -35.51 7.16 -54.72
CA ILE A 131 -34.09 7.43 -54.46
C ILE A 131 -33.93 8.64 -53.54
N LYS A 132 -34.64 9.74 -53.83
CA LYS A 132 -34.60 10.95 -52.99
C LYS A 132 -35.05 10.66 -51.56
N GLU A 133 -36.16 9.95 -51.40
CA GLU A 133 -36.65 9.53 -50.09
C GLU A 133 -35.64 8.62 -49.35
N CYS A 134 -35.03 7.67 -50.05
CA CYS A 134 -34.01 6.80 -49.48
C CYS A 134 -32.79 7.59 -48.98
N LEU A 135 -32.29 8.53 -49.79
CA LEU A 135 -31.16 9.38 -49.44
C LEU A 135 -31.48 10.30 -48.26
N GLU A 136 -32.70 10.82 -48.17
CA GLU A 136 -33.14 11.62 -47.03
C GLU A 136 -33.19 10.78 -45.74
N GLN A 137 -33.74 9.57 -45.79
CA GLN A 137 -33.75 8.65 -44.65
C GLN A 137 -32.33 8.24 -44.23
N LYS A 138 -31.44 7.96 -45.19
CA LYS A 138 -30.02 7.70 -44.93
C LYS A 138 -29.36 8.89 -44.25
N ARG A 139 -29.64 10.11 -44.69
CA ARG A 139 -29.09 11.33 -44.09
C ARG A 139 -29.55 11.48 -42.64
N LYS A 140 -30.84 11.30 -42.35
CA LYS A 140 -31.37 11.34 -40.96
C LYS A 140 -30.70 10.29 -40.07
N LEU A 141 -30.51 9.06 -40.57
CA LEU A 141 -29.76 8.02 -39.85
C LEU A 141 -28.31 8.41 -39.61
N GLY A 142 -27.64 9.00 -40.59
CA GLY A 142 -26.26 9.49 -40.45
C GLY A 142 -26.13 10.63 -39.45
N GLU A 143 -27.10 11.56 -39.41
CA GLU A 143 -27.16 12.63 -38.41
C GLU A 143 -27.35 12.06 -36.99
N ASN A 144 -28.23 11.06 -36.82
CA ASN A 144 -28.43 10.37 -35.54
C ASN A 144 -27.19 9.58 -35.10
N LEU A 145 -26.56 8.85 -36.01
CA LEU A 145 -25.32 8.11 -35.73
C LEU A 145 -24.21 9.07 -35.28
N ASN A 146 -24.01 10.18 -35.99
CA ASN A 146 -23.02 11.19 -35.62
C ASN A 146 -23.31 11.81 -34.24
N LYS A 147 -24.58 12.02 -33.90
CA LYS A 147 -24.96 12.49 -32.57
C LYS A 147 -24.61 11.46 -31.49
N LYS A 148 -24.93 10.19 -31.72
CA LYS A 148 -24.63 9.09 -30.78
C LYS A 148 -23.14 8.86 -30.60
N ILE A 149 -22.35 8.89 -31.68
CA ILE A 149 -20.88 8.82 -31.60
C ILE A 149 -20.31 9.92 -30.69
N ARG A 150 -20.87 11.15 -30.75
CA ARG A 150 -20.46 12.24 -29.86
C ARG A 150 -20.83 11.97 -28.40
N GLU A 151 -22.06 11.52 -28.16
CA GLU A 151 -22.54 11.13 -26.82
C GLU A 151 -21.64 10.03 -26.21
N CYS A 152 -21.34 8.96 -26.95
CA CYS A 152 -20.48 7.87 -26.45
C CYS A 152 -19.03 8.35 -26.23
N ARG A 153 -18.51 9.24 -27.10
CA ARG A 153 -17.19 9.85 -26.90
C ARG A 153 -17.12 10.73 -25.66
N GLU A 154 -18.18 11.46 -25.32
CA GLU A 154 -18.26 12.25 -24.09
C GLU A 154 -18.30 11.34 -22.84
N LEU A 155 -19.06 10.24 -22.88
CA LEU A 155 -19.06 9.23 -21.82
C LEU A 155 -17.68 8.61 -21.63
N LYS A 156 -16.97 8.30 -22.73
CA LYS A 156 -15.59 7.80 -22.66
C LYS A 156 -14.64 8.78 -21.95
N LYS A 157 -14.72 10.07 -22.30
CA LYS A 157 -13.93 11.10 -21.60
C LYS A 157 -14.24 11.15 -20.10
N LYS A 158 -15.51 11.03 -19.72
CA LYS A 158 -15.92 10.98 -18.31
C LYS A 158 -15.36 9.74 -17.60
N ILE A 159 -15.27 8.59 -18.27
CA ILE A 159 -14.63 7.39 -17.73
C ILE A 159 -13.14 7.66 -17.48
N ASP A 160 -12.44 8.26 -18.44
CA ASP A 160 -11.01 8.57 -18.32
C ASP A 160 -10.76 9.54 -17.13
N GLU A 161 -11.56 10.62 -17.03
CA GLU A 161 -11.48 11.58 -15.92
C GLU A 161 -11.76 10.93 -14.56
N ARG A 162 -12.79 10.06 -14.46
CA ARG A 162 -13.12 9.35 -13.22
C ARG A 162 -12.06 8.33 -12.83
N THR A 163 -11.47 7.66 -13.82
CA THR A 163 -10.36 6.72 -13.60
C THR A 163 -9.15 7.45 -13.03
N GLU A 164 -8.81 8.62 -13.57
CA GLU A 164 -7.71 9.44 -13.04
C GLU A 164 -7.99 9.89 -11.59
N MET A 165 -9.24 10.25 -11.27
CA MET A 165 -9.63 10.59 -9.89
C MET A 165 -9.52 9.38 -8.96
N TYR A 166 -9.97 8.21 -9.41
CA TYR A 166 -9.85 6.96 -8.66
C TYR A 166 -8.39 6.65 -8.33
N ASP A 167 -7.49 6.70 -9.31
CA ASP A 167 -6.06 6.44 -9.12
C ASP A 167 -5.40 7.43 -8.14
N LYS A 168 -5.84 8.69 -8.14
CA LYS A 168 -5.35 9.71 -7.19
C LYS A 168 -5.78 9.37 -5.76
N VAL A 169 -7.03 8.94 -5.56
CA VAL A 169 -7.54 8.55 -4.25
C VAL A 169 -6.89 7.25 -3.79
N ASP A 170 -6.73 6.26 -4.66
CA ASP A 170 -6.05 4.99 -4.38
C ASP A 170 -4.61 5.19 -3.90
N LYS A 171 -3.84 6.02 -4.61
CA LYS A 171 -2.49 6.42 -4.17
C LYS A 171 -2.49 7.13 -2.82
N ARG A 172 -3.52 7.92 -2.52
CA ARG A 172 -3.66 8.60 -1.23
C ARG A 172 -3.98 7.59 -0.12
N CYS A 173 -4.89 6.65 -0.36
CA CYS A 173 -5.25 5.62 0.61
C CYS A 173 -4.06 4.71 0.89
N SER A 174 -3.32 4.31 -0.14
CA SER A 174 -2.07 3.54 -0.01
C SER A 174 -1.01 4.24 0.83
N LYS A 175 -0.85 5.56 0.68
CA LYS A 175 0.08 6.34 1.53
C LYS A 175 -0.37 6.37 2.99
N ILE A 176 -1.67 6.53 3.25
CA ILE A 176 -2.20 6.50 4.62
C ILE A 176 -2.06 5.09 5.21
N GLU A 177 -2.26 4.05 4.42
CA GLU A 177 -2.03 2.66 4.82
C GLU A 177 -0.58 2.39 5.19
N GLN A 178 0.37 2.86 4.39
CA GLN A 178 1.80 2.79 4.71
C GLN A 178 2.13 3.56 6.00
N GLN A 179 1.53 4.73 6.20
CA GLN A 179 1.68 5.48 7.46
C GLN A 179 1.11 4.71 8.64
N LEU A 180 -0.06 4.06 8.48
CA LEU A 180 -0.67 3.22 9.51
C LEU A 180 0.19 1.99 9.80
N PHE A 181 0.74 1.36 8.77
CA PHE A 181 1.66 0.23 8.92
C PHE A 181 2.90 0.68 9.68
N ASN A 182 3.50 1.81 9.31
CA ASN A 182 4.66 2.36 10.00
C ASN A 182 4.32 2.72 11.45
N GLU A 183 3.22 3.42 11.72
CA GLU A 183 2.78 3.73 13.09
C GLU A 183 2.50 2.46 13.90
N ARG A 184 1.90 1.44 13.30
CA ARG A 184 1.63 0.15 13.95
C ARG A 184 2.88 -0.68 14.18
N SER A 185 3.83 -0.66 13.26
CA SER A 185 5.16 -1.25 13.46
C SER A 185 5.95 -0.49 14.52
N TYR A 186 5.75 0.84 14.62
CA TYR A 186 6.29 1.66 15.72
C TYR A 186 5.55 1.42 17.05
N THR A 187 4.29 0.94 17.05
CA THR A 187 3.47 0.76 18.28
C THR A 187 3.27 -0.69 18.74
N ARG A 188 3.68 -1.70 17.96
CA ARG A 188 4.02 -3.08 18.39
C ARG A 188 5.06 -3.60 17.40
N ILE A 189 6.35 -3.40 17.66
CA ILE A 189 7.08 -3.98 18.77
C ILE A 189 7.85 -2.84 19.44
N HIS A 190 7.56 -2.54 20.71
CA HIS A 190 8.61 -2.04 21.59
C HIS A 190 9.57 -3.22 21.77
N VAL A 191 10.37 -3.50 20.74
CA VAL A 191 11.76 -3.80 20.99
C VAL A 191 12.17 -2.46 21.57
N VAL A 192 12.19 -2.33 22.90
CA VAL A 192 13.22 -1.48 23.49
C VAL A 192 14.45 -2.01 22.79
N GLU A 193 14.95 -1.27 21.78
CA GLU A 193 16.10 -1.68 21.01
C GLU A 193 17.07 -2.20 22.05
N GLN A 194 17.38 -3.48 21.98
CA GLN A 194 18.35 -4.08 22.89
C GLN A 194 19.67 -3.27 22.85
N GLU A 195 19.88 -2.53 21.76
CA GLU A 195 20.92 -1.53 21.53
C GLU A 195 20.77 -0.27 22.40
N ASP A 196 19.57 0.20 22.74
CA ASP A 196 19.35 1.43 23.52
C ASP A 196 19.82 1.28 24.99
N VAL A 197 19.74 0.07 25.57
CA VAL A 197 20.33 -0.20 26.90
C VAL A 197 21.84 -0.43 26.81
N MET A 198 22.31 -1.01 25.71
CA MET A 198 23.74 -1.20 25.43
C MET A 198 24.45 0.09 24.98
N ASP A 199 23.74 1.18 24.71
CA ASP A 199 24.36 2.48 24.40
C ASP A 199 24.19 3.50 25.53
N LYS A 200 23.43 3.15 26.58
CA LYS A 200 23.33 3.97 27.80
C LYS A 200 24.70 4.15 28.45
N PRO A 201 25.04 5.37 28.90
CA PRO A 201 26.20 5.57 29.75
C PRO A 201 26.00 4.77 31.05
N THR A 202 27.07 4.15 31.55
CA THR A 202 27.02 3.28 32.75
C THR A 202 26.44 3.98 33.98
N SER A 203 26.58 5.31 34.08
CA SER A 203 26.00 6.16 35.13
C SER A 203 24.48 6.31 35.09
N ARG A 204 23.83 5.93 33.99
CA ARG A 204 22.37 5.98 33.80
C ARG A 204 21.71 4.60 33.73
N LEU A 205 22.50 3.52 33.81
CA LEU A 205 21.93 2.18 33.97
C LEU A 205 21.19 2.12 35.30
N SER A 206 20.05 1.42 35.33
CA SER A 206 19.21 1.27 36.51
C SER A 206 18.79 -0.19 36.70
N SER A 207 18.30 -0.55 37.89
CA SER A 207 17.82 -1.91 38.16
C SER A 207 16.63 -2.35 37.28
N ALA A 208 15.88 -1.39 36.72
CA ALA A 208 14.82 -1.68 35.75
C ALA A 208 15.36 -2.23 34.41
N ASP A 209 16.62 -1.89 34.07
CA ASP A 209 17.28 -2.33 32.84
C ASP A 209 17.82 -3.77 32.92
N ALA A 210 17.90 -4.36 34.13
CA ALA A 210 18.49 -5.69 34.34
C ALA A 210 17.76 -6.82 33.59
N SER A 211 16.43 -6.78 33.55
CA SER A 211 15.63 -7.80 32.84
C SER A 211 15.90 -7.80 31.33
N LEU A 212 16.06 -6.62 30.73
CA LEU A 212 16.40 -6.45 29.31
C LEU A 212 17.85 -6.87 29.04
N LEU A 213 18.80 -6.48 29.89
CA LEU A 213 20.21 -6.91 29.77
C LEU A 213 20.36 -8.43 29.87
N LEU A 214 19.57 -9.09 30.73
CA LEU A 214 19.57 -10.54 30.86
C LEU A 214 19.04 -11.23 29.59
N GLU A 215 18.03 -10.66 28.94
CA GLU A 215 17.55 -11.14 27.64
C GLU A 215 18.63 -11.00 26.54
N ILE A 216 19.33 -9.86 26.52
CA ILE A 216 20.44 -9.60 25.58
C ILE A 216 21.57 -10.60 25.79
N VAL A 217 21.96 -10.86 27.04
CA VAL A 217 22.97 -11.86 27.38
C VAL A 217 22.56 -13.23 26.82
N LYS A 218 21.35 -13.72 27.15
CA LYS A 218 20.89 -15.03 26.64
C LYS A 218 20.88 -15.12 25.13
N GLN A 219 20.42 -14.07 24.43
CA GLN A 219 20.40 -14.07 22.97
C GLN A 219 21.81 -14.01 22.37
N THR A 220 22.72 -13.26 22.97
CA THR A 220 24.12 -13.19 22.52
C THR A 220 24.90 -14.46 22.83
N GLU A 221 24.63 -15.15 23.94
CA GLU A 221 25.17 -16.48 24.25
C GLU A 221 24.80 -17.51 23.19
N ILE A 222 23.51 -17.58 22.83
CA ILE A 222 23.03 -18.52 21.79
C ILE A 222 23.70 -18.21 20.44
N LYS A 223 23.77 -16.93 20.04
CA LYS A 223 24.44 -16.52 18.79
C LYS A 223 25.93 -16.84 18.82
N PHE A 224 26.60 -16.63 19.95
CA PHE A 224 28.01 -16.92 20.11
C PHE A 224 28.31 -18.43 20.02
N GLN A 225 27.49 -19.26 20.68
CA GLN A 225 27.62 -20.72 20.61
C GLN A 225 27.45 -21.24 19.17
N LEU A 226 26.42 -20.78 18.45
CA LEU A 226 26.23 -21.11 17.04
C LEU A 226 27.41 -20.65 16.17
N CYS A 227 28.01 -19.50 16.47
CA CYS A 227 29.20 -19.01 15.77
C CYS A 227 30.40 -19.93 15.98
N ILE A 228 30.63 -20.42 17.20
CA ILE A 228 31.71 -21.37 17.51
C ILE A 228 31.49 -22.70 16.78
N GLU A 229 30.27 -23.23 16.76
CA GLU A 229 29.93 -24.47 16.06
C GLU A 229 30.19 -24.34 14.55
N GLN A 230 29.78 -23.23 13.93
CA GLN A 230 30.07 -22.95 12.52
C GLN A 230 31.57 -22.82 12.24
N LEU A 231 32.33 -22.22 13.15
CA LEU A 231 33.78 -22.08 13.02
C LEU A 231 34.47 -23.44 13.09
N ALA A 232 34.03 -24.32 14.01
CA ALA A 232 34.51 -25.69 14.10
C ALA A 232 34.26 -26.46 12.81
N GLU A 233 33.04 -26.40 12.25
CA GLU A 233 32.70 -27.05 10.98
C GLU A 233 33.57 -26.53 9.81
N LEU A 234 33.84 -25.22 9.76
CA LEU A 234 34.71 -24.64 8.74
C LEU A 234 36.17 -25.09 8.90
N SER A 235 36.64 -25.23 10.13
CA SER A 235 37.98 -25.72 10.41
C SER A 235 38.15 -27.19 9.98
N GLU A 236 37.13 -28.03 10.19
CA GLU A 236 37.09 -29.41 9.73
C GLU A 236 37.10 -29.49 8.20
N ARG A 237 36.23 -28.73 7.53
CA ARG A 237 36.21 -28.65 6.06
C ARG A 237 37.55 -28.19 5.47
N LEU A 238 38.26 -27.30 6.15
CA LEU A 238 39.60 -26.86 5.73
C LEU A 238 40.66 -27.95 5.93
N ALA A 239 40.56 -28.73 7.00
CA ALA A 239 41.40 -29.90 7.22
C ALA A 239 41.18 -30.94 6.12
N ASP A 240 39.92 -31.27 5.80
CA ASP A 240 39.56 -32.18 4.71
C ASP A 240 40.09 -31.72 3.35
N LYS A 241 39.93 -30.43 3.03
CA LYS A 241 40.47 -29.86 1.78
C LYS A 241 41.99 -29.92 1.74
N THR A 242 42.65 -29.75 2.88
CA THR A 242 44.10 -29.88 2.98
C THR A 242 44.53 -31.33 2.77
N ASN A 243 43.80 -32.30 3.32
CA ASN A 243 44.04 -33.73 3.09
C ASN A 243 43.86 -34.10 1.60
N GLN A 244 42.77 -33.63 0.97
CA GLN A 244 42.53 -33.82 -0.48
C GLN A 244 43.68 -33.24 -1.33
N MET A 245 44.23 -32.09 -0.94
CA MET A 245 45.40 -31.52 -1.62
C MET A 245 46.64 -32.41 -1.46
N TYR A 246 46.88 -32.95 -0.27
CA TYR A 246 48.00 -33.88 -0.02
C TYR A 246 47.86 -35.15 -0.85
N GLU A 247 46.68 -35.79 -0.85
CA GLU A 247 46.39 -36.98 -1.67
C GLU A 247 46.59 -36.70 -3.16
N THR A 248 46.07 -35.58 -3.67
CA THR A 248 46.23 -35.19 -5.08
C THR A 248 47.70 -34.94 -5.41
N SER A 249 48.45 -34.32 -4.50
CA SER A 249 49.89 -34.09 -4.68
C SER A 249 50.69 -35.41 -4.69
N GLU A 250 50.29 -36.38 -3.87
CA GLU A 250 50.88 -37.73 -3.85
C GLU A 250 50.55 -38.51 -5.13
N GLN A 251 49.34 -38.35 -5.67
CA GLN A 251 48.98 -38.92 -6.97
C GLN A 251 49.81 -38.32 -8.11
N ILE A 252 50.11 -37.03 -8.06
CA ILE A 252 51.02 -36.38 -9.03
C ILE A 252 52.44 -36.94 -8.89
N THR A 253 52.98 -37.04 -7.67
CA THR A 253 54.35 -37.55 -7.46
C THR A 253 54.50 -39.01 -7.85
N THR A 254 53.50 -39.85 -7.58
CA THR A 254 53.48 -41.26 -8.00
C THR A 254 53.36 -41.40 -9.52
N ALA A 255 52.54 -40.58 -10.18
CA ALA A 255 52.43 -40.54 -11.65
C ALA A 255 53.75 -40.10 -12.31
N LEU A 256 54.46 -39.14 -11.71
CA LEU A 256 55.79 -38.67 -12.14
C LEU A 256 56.90 -39.70 -11.86
N GLY A 257 56.91 -40.32 -10.68
CA GLY A 257 57.88 -41.35 -10.28
C GLY A 257 57.75 -42.66 -11.09
N GLY A 258 56.52 -43.01 -11.50
CA GLY A 258 56.24 -44.12 -12.41
C GLY A 258 56.60 -43.85 -13.89
N ALA A 259 57.11 -42.66 -14.22
CA ALA A 259 57.61 -42.32 -15.56
C ALA A 259 59.13 -42.52 -15.71
N ILE A 260 59.87 -42.68 -14.60
CA ILE A 260 61.33 -42.78 -14.60
C ILE A 260 61.82 -44.25 -14.72
N SER A 261 60.99 -45.23 -14.37
CA SER A 261 61.31 -46.65 -14.59
C SER A 261 60.52 -47.23 -15.77
N LYS A 262 61.23 -47.90 -16.68
CA LYS A 262 60.79 -48.54 -17.94
C LYS A 262 60.79 -47.65 -19.19
N LYS A 263 61.95 -47.67 -19.86
CA LYS A 263 62.05 -47.65 -21.33
C LYS A 263 60.96 -48.57 -21.91
N VAL A 264 60.39 -48.17 -23.04
CA VAL A 264 59.41 -48.89 -23.88
C VAL A 264 57.93 -48.60 -23.53
N VAL A 265 57.31 -47.77 -24.37
CA VAL A 265 55.99 -47.88 -25.04
C VAL A 265 55.57 -46.43 -25.42
N LEU A 266 55.85 -46.05 -26.67
CA LEU A 266 55.57 -44.73 -27.24
C LEU A 266 54.07 -44.40 -27.39
N GLY A 267 53.16 -45.32 -27.06
CA GLY A 267 51.71 -45.09 -27.07
C GLY A 267 51.11 -44.59 -25.74
N LYS A 268 51.75 -44.83 -24.58
CA LYS A 268 51.19 -44.49 -23.24
C LYS A 268 51.67 -43.15 -22.67
N LYS A 269 52.61 -42.47 -23.34
CA LYS A 269 53.14 -41.17 -22.87
C LYS A 269 52.09 -40.03 -22.94
N LYS A 270 51.21 -40.05 -23.96
CA LYS A 270 50.14 -39.04 -24.11
C LYS A 270 49.02 -39.19 -23.05
N SER A 271 48.74 -40.41 -22.58
CA SER A 271 47.72 -40.63 -21.54
C SER A 271 48.24 -40.19 -20.16
N LYS A 272 49.49 -40.52 -19.81
CA LYS A 272 50.07 -40.06 -18.52
C LYS A 272 50.24 -38.54 -18.44
N SER A 273 50.57 -37.87 -19.56
CA SER A 273 50.68 -36.40 -19.57
C SER A 273 49.32 -35.70 -19.43
N THR A 274 48.25 -36.30 -19.93
CA THR A 274 46.89 -35.75 -19.78
C THR A 274 46.36 -36.00 -18.36
N GLU A 275 46.70 -37.13 -17.76
CA GLU A 275 46.37 -37.49 -16.38
C GLU A 275 47.08 -36.55 -15.37
N ILE A 276 48.38 -36.29 -15.53
CA ILE A 276 49.12 -35.33 -14.69
C ILE A 276 48.54 -33.91 -14.82
N ARG A 277 48.27 -33.45 -16.06
CA ARG A 277 47.67 -32.13 -16.28
C ARG A 277 46.28 -32.02 -15.66
N SER A 278 45.50 -33.10 -15.64
CA SER A 278 44.21 -33.13 -14.97
C SER A 278 44.34 -33.04 -13.45
N LEU A 279 45.34 -33.70 -12.86
CA LEU A 279 45.63 -33.65 -11.43
C LEU A 279 46.16 -32.27 -10.99
N GLU A 280 47.00 -31.64 -11.82
CA GLU A 280 47.47 -30.26 -11.62
C GLU A 280 46.31 -29.27 -11.63
N ASN A 281 45.39 -29.38 -12.59
CA ASN A 281 44.17 -28.56 -12.62
C ASN A 281 43.31 -28.77 -11.37
N THR A 282 43.14 -30.02 -10.89
CA THR A 282 42.40 -30.28 -9.65
C THR A 282 43.11 -29.71 -8.42
N LEU A 283 44.43 -29.71 -8.40
CA LEU A 283 45.22 -29.14 -7.30
C LEU A 283 45.15 -27.61 -7.28
N GLU A 284 45.15 -26.96 -8.45
CA GLU A 284 44.89 -25.52 -8.58
C GLU A 284 43.49 -25.15 -8.09
N LEU A 285 42.47 -25.91 -8.50
CA LEU A 285 41.10 -25.70 -8.03
C LEU A 285 40.97 -25.88 -6.51
N LEU A 286 41.62 -26.91 -5.93
CA LEU A 286 41.62 -27.13 -4.48
C LEU A 286 42.35 -26.01 -3.72
N LYS A 287 43.43 -25.45 -4.29
CA LYS A 287 44.10 -24.26 -3.73
C LYS A 287 43.18 -23.05 -3.69
N GLU A 288 42.45 -22.79 -4.78
CA GLU A 288 41.48 -21.70 -4.83
C GLU A 288 40.35 -21.89 -3.81
N GLN A 289 39.80 -23.11 -3.72
CA GLN A 289 38.76 -23.46 -2.74
C GLN A 289 39.27 -23.29 -1.29
N LYS A 290 40.49 -23.74 -0.98
CA LYS A 290 41.12 -23.57 0.32
C LYS A 290 41.30 -22.10 0.68
N MET A 291 41.74 -21.27 -0.27
CA MET A 291 41.88 -19.83 -0.06
C MET A 291 40.53 -19.15 0.18
N GLY A 292 39.47 -19.56 -0.52
CA GLY A 292 38.10 -19.10 -0.27
C GLY A 292 37.60 -19.47 1.12
N ALA A 293 37.81 -20.72 1.54
CA ALA A 293 37.42 -21.20 2.87
C ALA A 293 38.20 -20.53 4.01
N LEU A 294 39.50 -20.23 3.82
CA LEU A 294 40.31 -19.47 4.79
C LEU A 294 39.77 -18.04 4.99
N LYS A 295 39.38 -17.35 3.91
CA LYS A 295 38.76 -16.02 4.01
C LYS A 295 37.45 -16.08 4.79
N LEU A 296 36.66 -17.12 4.57
CA LEU A 296 35.39 -17.31 5.26
C LEU A 296 35.59 -17.64 6.74
N GLN A 297 36.60 -18.46 7.08
CA GLN A 297 37.01 -18.71 8.46
C GLN A 297 37.42 -17.41 9.17
N LEU A 298 38.29 -16.59 8.57
CA LEU A 298 38.71 -15.31 9.15
C LEU A 298 37.53 -14.36 9.38
N SER A 299 36.57 -14.32 8.44
CA SER A 299 35.35 -13.54 8.61
C SER A 299 34.53 -14.03 9.79
N LYS A 300 34.38 -15.35 9.96
CA LYS A 300 33.63 -15.96 11.05
C LYS A 300 34.34 -15.81 12.40
N GLU A 301 35.66 -15.93 12.44
CA GLU A 301 36.47 -15.63 13.63
C GLU A 301 36.24 -14.20 14.12
N ASN A 302 36.21 -13.22 13.20
CA ASN A 302 35.91 -11.83 13.53
C ASN A 302 34.47 -11.66 14.04
N GLU A 303 33.50 -12.33 13.43
CA GLU A 303 32.11 -12.34 13.89
C GLU A 303 32.01 -12.89 15.32
N CYS A 304 32.64 -14.04 15.60
CA CYS A 304 32.61 -14.64 16.93
C CYS A 304 33.33 -13.77 17.97
N ARG A 305 34.47 -13.14 17.62
CA ARG A 305 35.16 -12.18 18.50
C ARG A 305 34.28 -10.97 18.83
N ASN A 306 33.56 -10.45 17.85
CA ASN A 306 32.62 -9.34 18.09
C ASN A 306 31.44 -9.75 18.97
N LEU A 307 30.94 -10.98 18.82
CA LEU A 307 29.90 -11.51 19.70
C LEU A 307 30.42 -11.73 21.12
N GLN A 308 31.66 -12.20 21.27
CA GLN A 308 32.33 -12.36 22.56
C GLN A 308 32.49 -11.03 23.29
N THR A 309 32.94 -9.97 22.60
CA THR A 309 33.09 -8.64 23.20
C THR A 309 31.73 -8.05 23.58
N LYS A 310 30.71 -8.21 22.74
CA LYS A 310 29.33 -7.81 23.05
C LYS A 310 28.79 -8.55 24.28
N LEU A 311 29.04 -9.85 24.39
CA LEU A 311 28.67 -10.65 25.55
C LEU A 311 29.34 -10.13 26.83
N SER A 312 30.66 -9.92 26.80
CA SER A 312 31.39 -9.42 27.97
C SER A 312 30.88 -8.05 28.43
N GLN A 313 30.58 -7.17 27.47
CA GLN A 313 30.01 -5.85 27.78
C GLN A 313 28.59 -5.94 28.35
N ALA A 314 27.77 -6.86 27.83
CA ALA A 314 26.41 -7.06 28.32
C ALA A 314 26.40 -7.61 29.75
N LEU A 315 27.30 -8.56 30.05
CA LEU A 315 27.49 -9.11 31.40
C LEU A 315 27.99 -8.07 32.39
N GLU A 316 28.98 -7.26 32.01
CA GLU A 316 29.49 -6.16 32.86
C GLU A 316 28.38 -5.15 33.19
N ARG A 317 27.59 -4.77 32.18
CA ARG A 317 26.47 -3.84 32.37
C ARG A 317 25.34 -4.43 33.19
N LEU A 318 25.05 -5.72 33.04
CA LEU A 318 24.08 -6.43 33.88
C LEU A 318 24.52 -6.38 35.34
N GLN A 319 25.80 -6.66 35.63
CA GLN A 319 26.36 -6.58 36.98
C GLN A 319 26.26 -5.16 37.57
N ILE A 320 26.49 -4.11 36.76
CA ILE A 320 26.30 -2.72 37.17
C ILE A 320 24.82 -2.43 37.46
N ALA A 321 23.89 -2.89 36.62
CA ALA A 321 22.45 -2.67 36.81
C ALA A 321 21.91 -3.39 38.05
N GLU A 322 22.40 -4.60 38.34
CA GLU A 322 22.02 -5.40 39.52
C GLU A 322 22.61 -4.87 40.83
N SER A 323 23.80 -4.28 40.80
CA SER A 323 24.48 -3.74 41.99
C SER A 323 23.98 -2.36 42.42
N GLN A 324 23.21 -1.66 41.58
CA GLN A 324 22.59 -0.39 41.97
C GLN A 324 21.39 -0.62 42.88
N SER A 325 21.43 0.00 44.06
CA SER A 325 20.32 -0.04 45.01
C SER A 325 19.04 0.56 44.40
N THR A 326 17.90 -0.05 44.68
CA THR A 326 16.56 0.54 44.49
C THR A 326 16.33 1.69 45.47
N THR A 327 17.24 2.67 45.51
CA THR A 327 17.07 3.89 46.27
C THR A 327 16.40 4.91 45.37
N SER A 328 15.13 5.16 45.65
CA SER A 328 14.28 6.17 45.02
C SER A 328 14.81 7.58 45.32
N GLU A 329 15.85 8.05 44.64
CA GLU A 329 16.26 9.45 44.78
C GLU A 329 17.09 9.97 43.60
N SER A 330 16.41 10.68 42.68
CA SER A 330 16.93 11.92 42.10
C SER A 330 15.76 12.86 41.79
N ARG A 331 15.15 13.31 42.88
CA ARG A 331 14.18 14.40 42.91
C ARG A 331 14.93 15.74 42.83
N THR A 332 15.57 16.03 41.70
CA THR A 332 16.16 17.35 41.44
C THR A 332 16.15 17.68 39.94
N GLY A 333 15.19 18.51 39.52
CA GLY A 333 15.47 19.51 38.49
C GLY A 333 15.16 19.19 37.02
N SER A 334 13.96 18.72 36.67
CA SER A 334 13.38 19.11 35.37
C SER A 334 11.88 19.37 35.50
N ARG A 335 11.52 20.66 35.58
CA ARG A 335 10.11 21.10 35.43
C ARG A 335 9.72 20.93 33.96
N GLY A 336 9.34 19.71 33.58
CA GLY A 336 8.78 19.39 32.28
C GLY A 336 7.47 20.14 32.01
N CYS A 337 7.20 20.40 30.73
CA CYS A 337 6.11 21.23 30.21
C CYS A 337 4.68 20.88 30.69
N PHE A 338 4.48 19.75 31.37
CA PHE A 338 3.21 19.37 31.99
C PHE A 338 2.80 20.26 33.17
N GLY A 339 3.76 20.74 33.98
CA GLY A 339 3.47 21.69 35.07
C GLY A 339 3.09 23.09 34.57
N ARG A 340 3.56 23.45 33.37
CA ARG A 340 3.13 24.68 32.69
C ARG A 340 1.74 24.54 32.09
N PHE A 341 1.40 23.36 31.57
CA PHE A 341 0.05 23.09 31.04
C PHE A 341 -1.01 23.08 32.14
N THR A 342 -0.77 22.42 33.28
CA THR A 342 -1.73 22.39 34.39
C THR A 342 -1.89 23.75 35.07
N SER A 343 -0.83 24.57 35.17
CA SER A 343 -0.95 25.94 35.66
C SER A 343 -1.60 26.91 34.66
N PHE A 344 -1.46 26.67 33.35
CA PHE A 344 -2.17 27.41 32.31
C PHE A 344 -3.67 27.05 32.29
N VAL A 345 -4.01 25.75 32.30
CA VAL A 345 -5.38 25.24 32.40
C VAL A 345 -6.06 25.66 33.70
N SER A 346 -5.34 25.63 34.83
CA SER A 346 -5.86 26.14 36.10
C SER A 346 -6.12 27.65 36.06
N ARG A 347 -5.24 28.45 35.42
CA ARG A 347 -5.44 29.90 35.23
C ARG A 347 -6.56 30.23 34.24
N THR A 348 -6.76 29.45 33.18
CA THR A 348 -7.85 29.65 32.22
C THR A 348 -9.19 29.19 32.79
N CYS A 349 -9.25 28.06 33.51
CA CYS A 349 -10.46 27.65 34.22
C CYS A 349 -10.85 28.65 35.33
N ARG A 350 -9.90 29.25 36.07
CA ARG A 350 -10.18 30.34 37.03
C ARG A 350 -10.66 31.64 36.35
N ARG A 351 -10.20 31.94 35.14
CA ARG A 351 -10.66 33.11 34.36
C ARG A 351 -12.02 32.90 33.71
N PHE A 352 -12.34 31.69 33.26
CA PHE A 352 -13.66 31.36 32.70
C PHE A 352 -14.73 31.31 33.77
N THR A 353 -14.44 30.68 34.91
CA THR A 353 -15.37 30.62 36.06
C THR A 353 -15.57 31.97 36.72
N SER A 354 -14.58 32.86 36.77
CA SER A 354 -14.75 34.24 37.30
C SER A 354 -15.51 35.18 36.35
N ARG A 355 -15.41 34.99 35.03
CA ARG A 355 -16.21 35.75 34.04
C ARG A 355 -17.67 35.27 33.92
N LEU A 356 -17.94 33.98 34.15
CA LEU A 356 -19.30 33.46 34.20
C LEU A 356 -20.00 33.78 35.53
N THR A 357 -19.29 33.70 36.66
CA THR A 357 -19.87 34.09 37.96
C THR A 357 -20.09 35.60 38.07
N SER A 358 -19.21 36.46 37.55
CA SER A 358 -19.41 37.93 37.59
C SER A 358 -20.52 38.48 36.68
N ARG A 359 -21.05 37.68 35.73
CA ARG A 359 -22.26 38.05 34.96
C ARG A 359 -23.56 37.52 35.58
N PHE A 360 -23.50 36.49 36.43
CA PHE A 360 -24.67 35.95 37.13
C PHE A 360 -24.85 36.48 38.57
N THR A 361 -23.81 36.95 39.26
CA THR A 361 -23.92 37.39 40.68
C THR A 361 -23.88 38.91 40.91
N ASN A 362 -23.62 39.72 39.89
CA ASN A 362 -23.58 41.20 40.02
C ASN A 362 -24.95 41.91 40.02
N ARG A 363 -26.07 41.18 40.07
CA ARG A 363 -27.40 41.76 40.33
C ARG A 363 -27.92 41.55 41.76
N PHE A 364 -27.25 40.77 42.62
CA PHE A 364 -27.77 40.46 43.96
C PHE A 364 -26.82 40.68 45.16
N THR A 365 -25.61 41.22 44.98
CA THR A 365 -24.70 41.51 46.12
C THR A 365 -24.11 42.91 46.06
N ARG A 366 -24.97 43.94 46.00
CA ARG A 366 -24.60 45.36 46.18
C ARG A 366 -24.85 45.86 47.62
N ASN A 367 -24.78 44.98 48.61
CA ASN A 367 -24.86 45.33 50.04
C ASN A 367 -24.18 44.26 50.91
N SER A 368 -22.85 44.31 51.06
CA SER A 368 -22.18 43.62 52.20
C SER A 368 -20.72 44.01 52.45
N ASN A 369 -19.99 44.62 51.50
CA ASN A 369 -18.54 44.83 51.64
C ASN A 369 -18.09 46.16 52.28
N ARG A 370 -18.95 46.87 53.01
CA ARG A 370 -18.55 48.07 53.78
C ARG A 370 -18.39 47.84 55.29
N ARG A 371 -18.47 46.60 55.80
CA ARG A 371 -18.58 46.35 57.26
C ARG A 371 -17.60 45.36 57.92
N ARG A 372 -16.57 44.82 57.24
CA ARG A 372 -15.65 43.85 57.89
C ARG A 372 -14.16 44.06 57.60
N ARG A 373 -13.72 45.33 57.53
CA ARG A 373 -12.29 45.70 57.62
C ARG A 373 -12.02 46.53 58.87
N ARG A 374 -12.37 45.96 60.03
CA ARG A 374 -11.80 46.23 61.35
C ARG A 374 -11.98 44.92 62.13
N GLU A 375 -10.98 44.59 62.95
CA GLU A 375 -10.79 43.29 63.65
C GLU A 375 -10.12 42.23 62.75
N SER A 376 -8.96 41.66 63.06
CA SER A 376 -8.16 41.68 64.28
C SER A 376 -6.68 41.50 63.92
N ARG A 377 -5.82 42.35 64.47
CA ARG A 377 -4.41 42.04 64.69
C ARG A 377 -4.34 41.14 65.93
N PHE A 378 -3.85 39.93 65.77
CA PHE A 378 -3.04 39.20 66.74
C PHE A 378 -2.18 38.22 65.95
#